data_AF-A0AAE5WXM6-F1
#
_entry.id   AF-A0AAE5WXM6-F1
#
_cell.length_a   1.000
_cell.length_b   1.000
_cell.length_c   1.000
_cell.angle_alpha   90.00
_cell.angle_beta   90.00
_cell.angle_gamma   90.00
#
_symmetry.space_group_name_H-M   'P 1'
#
loop_
_entity.id
_entity.type
_entity.pdbx_description
1 polymer ?
#
loop_
_entity_poly.entity_id
_entity_poly.type
_entity_poly.pdbx_seq_one_letter_code
_entity_poly.pdbx_strand_id
1 'polypeptide(L)'
;MPSPVSSRFTLRTALRRFRGNRGGSAAVEFALIAPIFFALLFAIVETALVFFSSQVLETITQNSARVVLTGQAQSGSVAACAVSGVAAPCTQATFKSYVCSQIPALFDCNSLYVDVTSFSSFSAVTLPTHLDAACNFDTNMNYSAGNAGDIVVVRLFYQWPLFVTGLGFNIGCGSTSKRLLVATAAFKNEPY
;
A
#
# COMPACT_ATOMS: atom_id res chain seq x y z
N MET A 1 -13.65 -68.67 -14.65
CA MET A 1 -13.74 -67.30 -14.08
C MET A 1 -14.14 -67.42 -12.61
N PRO A 2 -13.27 -67.13 -11.62
CA PRO A 2 -13.71 -66.95 -10.25
C PRO A 2 -14.13 -65.50 -10.03
N SER A 3 -15.30 -65.30 -9.42
CA SER A 3 -15.87 -64.02 -9.02
C SER A 3 -15.06 -63.36 -7.89
N PRO A 4 -15.00 -62.02 -7.82
CA PRO A 4 -14.26 -61.34 -6.75
C PRO A 4 -15.05 -61.39 -5.44
N VAL A 5 -14.39 -61.81 -4.37
CA VAL A 5 -14.93 -61.78 -3.01
C VAL A 5 -15.01 -60.32 -2.55
N SER A 6 -16.22 -59.82 -2.32
CA SER A 6 -16.46 -58.49 -1.76
C SER A 6 -15.93 -58.44 -0.32
N SER A 7 -14.76 -57.81 -0.13
CA SER A 7 -14.21 -57.52 1.19
C SER A 7 -15.08 -56.45 1.87
N ARG A 8 -15.99 -56.89 2.75
CA ARG A 8 -16.76 -55.99 3.60
C ARG A 8 -15.83 -55.39 4.65
N PHE A 9 -15.27 -54.22 4.36
CA PHE A 9 -14.57 -53.40 5.37
C PHE A 9 -15.56 -53.07 6.49
N THR A 10 -15.48 -53.81 7.59
CA THR A 10 -16.36 -53.59 8.73
C THR A 10 -15.87 -52.37 9.52
N LEU A 11 -16.76 -51.40 9.74
CA LEU A 11 -16.52 -50.18 10.53
C LEU A 11 -15.82 -50.44 11.88
N ARG A 12 -16.08 -51.60 12.49
CA ARG A 12 -15.44 -52.06 13.74
C ARG A 12 -13.93 -52.25 13.61
N THR A 13 -13.46 -52.75 12.46
CA THR A 13 -12.03 -52.97 12.19
C THR A 13 -11.30 -51.67 11.90
N ALA A 14 -11.97 -50.74 11.20
CA ALA A 14 -11.46 -49.38 10.97
C ALA A 14 -11.32 -48.59 12.29
N LEU A 15 -12.33 -48.64 13.18
CA LEU A 15 -12.30 -47.97 14.48
C LEU A 15 -11.24 -48.53 15.44
N ARG A 16 -11.01 -49.86 15.43
CA ARG A 16 -9.96 -50.48 16.24
C ARG A 16 -8.55 -50.09 15.75
N ARG A 17 -8.37 -49.96 14.44
CA ARG A 17 -7.13 -49.49 13.81
C ARG A 17 -6.89 -48.00 14.06
N PHE A 18 -7.96 -47.19 14.08
CA PHE A 18 -7.89 -45.76 14.44
C PHE A 18 -7.47 -45.56 15.91
N ARG A 19 -8.05 -46.34 16.84
CA ARG A 19 -7.69 -46.32 18.27
C ARG A 19 -6.24 -46.73 18.59
N GLY A 20 -5.59 -47.50 17.72
CA GLY A 20 -4.20 -47.93 17.90
C GLY A 20 -3.16 -47.00 17.28
N ASN A 21 -3.58 -45.97 16.54
CA ASN A 21 -2.69 -45.15 15.73
C ASN A 21 -2.15 -43.94 16.51
N ARG A 22 -0.98 -44.11 17.16
CA ARG A 22 -0.31 -43.05 17.95
C ARG A 22 0.07 -41.81 17.12
N GLY A 23 0.24 -41.94 15.81
CA GLY A 23 0.47 -40.80 14.90
C GLY A 23 -0.73 -39.85 14.79
N GLY A 24 -1.95 -40.31 15.11
CA GLY A 24 -3.13 -39.45 15.14
C GLY A 24 -3.11 -38.42 16.28
N SER A 25 -2.49 -38.73 17.43
CA SER A 25 -2.37 -37.78 18.55
C SER A 25 -1.46 -36.61 18.17
N ALA A 26 -0.30 -36.90 17.60
CA ALA A 26 0.64 -35.89 17.13
C ALA A 26 0.04 -35.01 16.01
N ALA A 27 -0.79 -35.58 15.13
CA ALA A 27 -1.50 -34.82 14.11
C ALA A 27 -2.52 -33.84 14.70
N VAL A 28 -3.23 -34.23 15.77
CA VAL A 28 -4.19 -33.36 16.48
C VAL A 28 -3.47 -32.26 17.26
N GLU A 29 -2.34 -32.58 17.91
CA GLU A 29 -1.50 -31.59 18.59
C GLU A 29 -0.97 -30.53 17.61
N PHE A 30 -0.50 -30.96 16.43
CA PHE A 30 -0.07 -30.03 15.39
C PHE A 30 -1.24 -29.19 14.86
N ALA A 31 -2.41 -29.79 14.63
CA ALA A 31 -3.59 -29.08 14.13
C ALA A 31 -4.10 -28.01 15.10
N LEU A 32 -3.87 -28.15 16.41
CA LEU A 32 -4.20 -27.14 17.42
C LEU A 32 -3.22 -25.95 17.41
N ILE A 33 -1.94 -26.19 17.18
CA ILE A 33 -0.89 -25.15 17.25
C ILE A 33 -0.71 -24.43 15.91
N ALA A 34 -0.89 -25.14 14.79
CA ALA A 34 -0.67 -24.61 13.45
C ALA A 34 -1.44 -23.30 13.14
N PRO A 35 -2.73 -23.13 13.51
CA PRO A 35 -3.46 -21.90 13.23
C PRO A 35 -2.84 -20.67 13.88
N ILE A 36 -2.38 -20.78 15.13
CA ILE A 36 -1.74 -19.67 15.87
C ILE A 36 -0.38 -19.34 15.23
N PHE A 37 0.40 -20.36 14.89
CA PHE A 37 1.68 -20.18 14.23
C PHE A 37 1.54 -19.47 12.88
N PHE A 38 0.61 -19.91 12.03
CA PHE A 38 0.38 -19.29 10.73
C PHE A 38 -0.22 -17.89 10.84
N ALA A 39 -1.10 -17.64 11.83
CA ALA A 39 -1.61 -16.29 12.09
C ALA A 39 -0.47 -15.31 12.44
N LEU A 40 0.45 -15.71 13.31
CA LEU A 40 1.62 -14.90 13.65
C LEU A 40 2.58 -14.72 12.46
N LEU A 41 2.84 -15.78 11.70
CA LEU A 41 3.66 -15.72 10.50
C LEU A 41 3.09 -14.72 9.50
N PHE A 42 1.79 -14.81 9.20
CA PHE A 42 1.13 -13.88 8.29
C PHE A 42 1.10 -12.45 8.81
N ALA A 43 0.92 -12.24 10.12
CA ALA A 43 1.01 -10.91 10.73
C ALA A 43 2.41 -10.28 10.56
N ILE A 44 3.48 -11.08 10.73
CA ILE A 44 4.86 -10.63 10.50
C ILE A 44 5.08 -10.26 9.03
N VAL A 45 4.64 -11.14 8.11
CA VAL A 45 4.77 -10.89 6.66
C VAL A 45 3.98 -9.66 6.23
N GLU A 46 2.74 -9.50 6.68
CA GLU A 46 1.90 -8.33 6.38
C GLU A 46 2.53 -7.03 6.90
N THR A 47 3.04 -7.06 8.13
CA THR A 47 3.75 -5.91 8.72
C THR A 47 4.99 -5.57 7.90
N ALA A 48 5.79 -6.57 7.51
CA ALA A 48 6.97 -6.36 6.68
C ALA A 48 6.63 -5.76 5.31
N LEU A 49 5.55 -6.22 4.67
CA LEU A 49 5.08 -5.66 3.39
C LEU A 49 4.62 -4.21 3.54
N VAL A 50 3.91 -3.87 4.61
CA VAL A 50 3.46 -2.50 4.88
C VAL A 50 4.66 -1.55 5.06
N PHE A 51 5.68 -1.97 5.82
CA PHE A 51 6.90 -1.17 5.98
C PHE A 51 7.68 -1.05 4.67
N PHE A 52 7.86 -2.15 3.95
CA PHE A 52 8.52 -2.14 2.64
C PHE A 52 7.84 -1.16 1.67
N SER A 53 6.51 -1.24 1.56
CA SER A 53 5.72 -0.34 0.72
C SER A 53 5.81 1.11 1.18
N SER A 54 5.87 1.37 2.49
CA SER A 54 6.08 2.73 3.01
C SER A 54 7.41 3.32 2.54
N GLN A 55 8.49 2.53 2.56
CA GLN A 55 9.80 3.02 2.12
C GLN A 55 9.90 3.22 0.61
N VAL A 56 9.22 2.36 -0.16
CA VAL A 56 9.09 2.53 -1.60
C VAL A 56 8.32 3.81 -1.92
N LEU A 57 7.21 4.06 -1.23
CA LEU A 57 6.40 5.27 -1.41
C LEU A 57 7.19 6.54 -1.07
N GLU A 58 7.99 6.52 0.01
CA GLU A 58 8.88 7.62 0.37
C GLU A 58 9.92 7.88 -0.72
N THR A 59 10.55 6.83 -1.24
CA THR A 59 11.55 6.94 -2.33
C THR A 59 10.93 7.58 -3.59
N ILE A 60 9.73 7.14 -3.97
CA ILE A 60 9.01 7.68 -5.12
C ILE A 60 8.61 9.14 -4.89
N THR A 61 8.19 9.48 -3.67
CA THR A 61 7.86 10.86 -3.29
C THR A 61 9.08 11.76 -3.42
N GLN A 62 10.24 11.34 -2.93
CA GLN A 62 11.49 12.10 -3.04
C GLN A 62 11.94 12.28 -4.50
N ASN A 63 11.80 11.24 -5.34
CA ASN A 63 12.11 11.34 -6.76
C ASN A 63 11.17 12.30 -7.49
N SER A 64 9.87 12.22 -7.20
CA SER A 64 8.84 13.08 -7.80
C SER A 64 8.97 14.52 -7.32
N ALA A 65 9.36 14.72 -6.06
CA ALA A 65 9.65 16.02 -5.48
C ALA A 65 10.77 16.76 -6.22
N ARG A 66 11.83 16.06 -6.65
CA ARG A 66 12.93 16.68 -7.43
C ARG A 66 12.45 17.31 -8.74
N VAL A 67 11.47 16.69 -9.39
CA VAL A 67 10.89 17.21 -10.64
C VAL A 67 10.14 18.52 -10.41
N VAL A 68 9.51 18.67 -9.24
CA VAL A 68 8.86 19.92 -8.83
C VAL A 68 9.90 20.95 -8.36
N LEU A 69 10.88 20.52 -7.56
CA LEU A 69 11.96 21.35 -7.02
C LEU A 69 12.77 22.05 -8.12
N THR A 70 13.09 21.33 -9.20
CA THR A 70 13.90 21.83 -10.32
C THR A 70 13.09 22.61 -11.36
N GLY A 71 11.79 22.84 -11.14
CA GLY A 71 10.95 23.56 -12.10
C GLY A 71 10.54 22.73 -13.33
N GLN A 72 10.89 21.45 -13.41
CA GLN A 72 10.56 20.60 -14.57
C GLN A 72 9.06 20.36 -14.72
N ALA A 73 8.35 20.22 -13.60
CA ALA A 73 6.90 20.08 -13.61
C ALA A 73 6.20 21.36 -14.08
N GLN A 74 6.74 22.52 -13.72
CA GLN A 74 6.21 23.85 -14.03
C GLN A 74 6.51 24.25 -15.48
N SER A 75 7.70 23.92 -15.98
CA SER A 75 8.14 24.23 -17.36
C SER A 75 7.60 23.25 -18.41
N GLY A 76 6.97 22.14 -18.00
CA GLY A 76 6.49 21.11 -18.91
C GLY A 76 7.60 20.27 -19.55
N SER A 77 8.79 20.27 -18.94
CA SER A 77 9.95 19.47 -19.38
C SER A 77 9.75 17.97 -19.15
N VAL A 78 8.73 17.60 -18.37
CA VAL A 78 8.35 16.21 -18.10
C VAL A 78 7.45 15.70 -19.21
N ALA A 79 7.85 14.62 -19.88
CA ALA A 79 7.09 14.03 -20.99
C ALA A 79 5.63 13.69 -20.62
N ALA A 80 5.38 13.24 -19.38
CA ALA A 80 4.04 12.94 -18.89
C ALA A 80 3.14 14.18 -18.72
N CYS A 81 3.71 15.38 -18.68
CA CYS A 81 2.99 16.65 -18.55
C CYS A 81 2.73 17.33 -19.88
N ALA A 82 3.36 16.85 -20.96
CA ALA A 82 3.04 17.30 -22.30
C ALA A 82 1.61 16.88 -22.66
N VAL A 83 0.80 17.85 -23.08
CA VAL A 83 -0.56 17.60 -23.56
C VAL A 83 -0.52 17.69 -25.08
N SER A 84 -0.84 16.59 -25.76
CA SER A 84 -0.81 16.51 -27.23
C SER A 84 0.55 16.88 -27.85
N GLY A 85 1.65 16.54 -27.18
CA GLY A 85 3.02 16.81 -27.64
C GLY A 85 3.52 18.24 -27.40
N VAL A 86 2.74 19.09 -26.74
CA VAL A 86 3.12 20.45 -26.39
C VAL A 86 3.53 20.51 -24.91
N ALA A 87 4.69 21.11 -24.62
CA ALA A 87 5.16 21.34 -23.26
C ALA A 87 4.19 22.27 -22.53
N ALA A 88 3.63 21.80 -21.42
CA ALA A 88 2.71 22.53 -20.58
C ALA A 88 3.00 22.22 -19.10
N PRO A 89 2.72 23.15 -18.17
CA PRO A 89 2.80 22.87 -16.75
C PRO A 89 1.98 21.63 -16.41
N CYS A 90 2.54 20.75 -15.58
CA CYS A 90 1.82 19.58 -15.10
C CYS A 90 0.52 20.00 -14.41
N THR A 91 -0.56 19.29 -14.71
CA THR A 91 -1.76 19.27 -13.87
C THR A 91 -1.61 18.18 -12.82
N GLN A 92 -2.51 18.17 -11.84
CA GLN A 92 -2.56 17.08 -10.86
C GLN A 92 -2.66 15.69 -11.51
N ALA A 93 -3.48 15.56 -12.56
CA ALA A 93 -3.70 14.28 -13.25
C ALA A 93 -2.45 13.81 -14.00
N THR A 94 -1.79 14.72 -14.73
CA THR A 94 -0.56 14.39 -15.47
C THR A 94 0.61 14.14 -14.52
N PHE A 95 0.70 14.88 -13.41
CA PHE A 95 1.69 14.62 -12.37
C PHE A 95 1.44 13.27 -11.68
N LYS A 96 0.18 12.92 -11.39
CA LYS A 96 -0.17 11.57 -10.91
C LYS A 96 0.27 10.49 -11.91
N SER A 97 0.05 10.69 -13.20
CA SER A 97 0.52 9.77 -14.25
C SER A 97 2.05 9.62 -14.24
N TYR A 98 2.79 10.72 -14.09
CA TYR A 98 4.24 10.72 -13.93
C TYR A 98 4.66 9.88 -12.71
N VAL A 99 4.09 10.16 -11.54
CA VAL A 99 4.38 9.42 -10.31
C VAL A 99 4.09 7.93 -10.52
N CYS A 100 2.97 7.60 -11.15
CA CYS A 100 2.59 6.21 -11.43
C CYS A 100 3.53 5.48 -12.39
N SER A 101 4.23 6.18 -13.29
CA SER A 101 5.28 5.57 -14.12
C SER A 101 6.51 5.13 -13.31
N GLN A 102 6.72 5.72 -12.12
CA GLN A 102 7.85 5.44 -11.23
C GLN A 102 7.52 4.36 -10.19
N ILE A 103 6.26 3.93 -10.12
CA ILE A 103 5.77 3.01 -9.10
C ILE A 103 6.03 1.55 -9.51
N PRO A 104 6.61 0.72 -8.63
CA PRO A 104 6.72 -0.73 -8.86
C PRO A 104 5.35 -1.40 -8.95
N ALA A 105 5.28 -2.56 -9.61
CA ALA A 105 4.06 -3.36 -9.82
C ALA A 105 3.28 -3.76 -8.54
N LEU A 106 3.82 -3.47 -7.35
CA LEU A 106 3.22 -3.75 -6.06
C LEU A 106 2.05 -2.81 -5.71
N PHE A 107 1.93 -1.66 -6.37
CA PHE A 107 0.92 -0.65 -6.09
C PHE A 107 -0.06 -0.49 -7.25
N ASP A 108 -1.30 -0.10 -6.93
CA ASP A 108 -2.32 0.30 -7.89
C ASP A 108 -2.41 1.83 -7.95
N CYS A 109 -2.03 2.42 -9.09
CA CYS A 109 -2.11 3.86 -9.32
C CYS A 109 -3.50 4.47 -9.06
N ASN A 110 -4.59 3.68 -9.19
CA ASN A 110 -5.93 4.18 -8.89
C ASN A 110 -6.11 4.52 -7.41
N SER A 111 -5.44 3.78 -6.53
CA SER A 111 -5.46 3.97 -5.06
C SER A 111 -4.40 4.96 -4.56
N LEU A 112 -3.66 5.60 -5.48
CA LEU A 112 -2.69 6.66 -5.19
C LEU A 112 -3.32 8.04 -5.37
N TYR A 113 -3.04 8.93 -4.43
CA TYR A 113 -3.46 10.32 -4.47
C TYR A 113 -2.25 11.22 -4.28
N VAL A 114 -2.23 12.32 -5.04
CA VAL A 114 -1.12 13.27 -5.04
C VAL A 114 -1.65 14.63 -4.62
N ASP A 115 -1.03 15.19 -3.60
CA ASP A 115 -1.29 16.52 -3.08
C ASP A 115 0.00 17.34 -3.13
N VAL A 116 -0.04 18.47 -3.83
CA VAL A 116 1.10 19.38 -3.94
C VAL A 116 0.61 20.76 -3.57
N THR A 117 1.23 21.36 -2.56
CA THR A 117 0.85 22.68 -2.06
C THR A 117 2.07 23.57 -1.95
N SER A 118 1.93 24.82 -2.37
CA SER A 118 3.00 25.82 -2.30
C SER A 118 2.65 26.91 -1.30
N PHE A 119 3.69 27.49 -0.70
CA PHE A 119 3.63 28.50 0.35
C PHE A 119 4.75 29.52 0.13
N SER A 120 4.52 30.77 0.55
CA SER A 120 5.49 31.86 0.44
C SER A 120 6.56 31.85 1.54
N SER A 121 6.32 31.16 2.67
CA SER A 121 7.27 31.05 3.79
C SER A 121 7.05 29.77 4.62
N PHE A 122 8.08 29.30 5.32
CA PHE A 122 7.98 28.10 6.17
C PHE A 122 7.01 28.32 7.35
N SER A 123 6.86 29.57 7.79
CA SER A 123 5.92 29.97 8.85
C SER A 123 4.45 29.95 8.41
N ALA A 124 4.18 30.02 7.10
CA ALA A 124 2.82 30.02 6.54
C ALA A 124 2.29 28.63 6.20
N VAL A 125 3.11 27.58 6.40
CA VAL A 125 2.73 26.20 6.05
C VAL A 125 1.58 25.74 6.93
N THR A 126 0.43 25.55 6.30
CA THR A 126 -0.78 24.97 6.91
C THR A 126 -1.27 23.86 6.00
N LEU A 127 -1.19 22.62 6.49
CA LEU A 127 -1.53 21.43 5.71
C LEU A 127 -2.86 20.86 6.18
N PRO A 128 -3.83 20.61 5.29
CA PRO A 128 -5.06 19.95 5.67
C PRO A 128 -4.79 18.50 6.11
N THR A 129 -5.57 18.05 7.09
CA THR A 129 -5.61 16.65 7.52
C THR A 129 -6.50 15.86 6.57
N HIS A 130 -5.95 14.89 5.86
CA HIS A 130 -6.71 14.03 4.94
C HIS A 130 -7.31 12.79 5.60
N LEU A 131 -7.20 12.67 6.92
CA LEU A 131 -7.76 11.57 7.68
C LEU A 131 -8.49 12.14 8.89
N ASP A 132 -9.78 11.85 9.00
CA ASP A 132 -10.58 12.26 10.15
C ASP A 132 -10.43 11.30 11.35
N ALA A 133 -10.99 11.67 12.50
CA ALA A 133 -10.98 10.84 13.71
C ALA A 133 -11.77 9.52 13.56
N ALA A 134 -12.64 9.41 12.56
CA ALA A 134 -13.40 8.22 12.22
C ALA A 134 -12.72 7.35 11.14
N CYS A 135 -11.46 7.66 10.79
CA CYS A 135 -10.67 6.99 9.77
C CYS A 135 -11.19 7.11 8.33
N ASN A 136 -12.02 8.11 8.04
CA ASN A 136 -12.39 8.42 6.65
C ASN A 136 -11.28 9.23 5.99
N PHE A 137 -10.86 8.75 4.83
CA PHE A 137 -9.84 9.41 4.02
C PHE A 137 -10.49 10.42 3.07
N ASP A 138 -10.13 11.69 3.20
CA ASP A 138 -10.56 12.75 2.30
C ASP A 138 -9.68 12.79 1.06
N THR A 139 -10.32 12.58 -0.10
CA THR A 139 -9.67 12.58 -1.41
C THR A 139 -9.55 13.97 -2.04
N ASN A 140 -9.96 15.04 -1.35
CA ASN A 140 -9.83 16.42 -1.80
C ASN A 140 -8.37 16.87 -1.79
N MET A 141 -7.65 16.52 -2.85
CA MET A 141 -6.24 16.84 -3.02
C MET A 141 -6.07 18.16 -3.79
N ASN A 142 -5.04 18.92 -3.44
CA ASN A 142 -4.69 20.16 -4.14
C ASN A 142 -3.47 19.94 -5.05
N TYR A 143 -3.31 20.79 -6.05
CA TYR A 143 -2.11 20.80 -6.88
C TYR A 143 -1.68 22.23 -7.22
N SER A 144 -0.61 22.66 -6.57
CA SER A 144 0.09 23.91 -6.83
C SER A 144 1.59 23.69 -6.64
N ALA A 145 2.31 23.56 -7.74
CA ALA A 145 3.76 23.37 -7.77
C ALA A 145 4.56 24.65 -7.42
N GLY A 146 3.88 25.79 -7.23
CA GLY A 146 4.52 27.08 -6.90
C GLY A 146 5.43 27.62 -8.00
N ASN A 147 6.08 28.75 -7.71
CA ASN A 147 7.09 29.37 -8.56
C ASN A 147 8.50 29.13 -8.03
N ALA A 148 9.51 29.64 -8.73
CA ALA A 148 10.89 29.65 -8.29
C ALA A 148 11.03 30.32 -6.91
N GLY A 149 11.70 29.65 -5.98
CA GLY A 149 11.90 30.14 -4.62
C GLY A 149 10.71 29.99 -3.66
N ASP A 150 9.55 29.49 -4.11
CA ASP A 150 8.45 29.14 -3.21
C ASP A 150 8.76 27.85 -2.44
N ILE A 151 8.14 27.70 -1.27
CA ILE A 151 8.21 26.47 -0.49
C ILE A 151 7.10 25.55 -0.93
N VAL A 152 7.43 24.31 -1.25
CA VAL A 152 6.48 23.33 -1.76
C VAL A 152 6.50 22.10 -0.86
N VAL A 153 5.31 21.60 -0.56
CA VAL A 153 5.10 20.34 0.13
C VAL A 153 4.39 19.38 -0.82
N VAL A 154 5.06 18.29 -1.17
CA VAL A 154 4.54 17.18 -1.96
C VAL A 154 4.18 16.05 -1.01
N ARG A 155 2.92 15.62 -1.03
CA ARG A 155 2.40 14.51 -0.24
C ARG A 155 1.80 13.46 -1.16
N LEU A 156 2.23 12.21 -0.98
CA LEU A 156 1.61 11.05 -1.62
C LEU A 156 0.83 10.27 -0.58
N PHE A 157 -0.42 9.95 -0.92
CA PHE A 157 -1.30 9.13 -0.10
C PHE A 157 -1.64 7.86 -0.86
N TYR A 158 -1.53 6.71 -0.20
CA TYR A 158 -1.86 5.41 -0.80
C TYR A 158 -2.68 4.55 0.15
N GLN A 159 -3.81 4.00 -0.33
CA GLN A 159 -4.61 3.07 0.46
C GLN A 159 -4.11 1.63 0.30
N TRP A 160 -3.26 1.17 1.22
CA TRP A 160 -2.69 -0.17 1.20
C TRP A 160 -3.70 -1.23 1.65
N PRO A 161 -4.00 -2.26 0.84
CA PRO A 161 -4.89 -3.34 1.24
C PRO A 161 -4.23 -4.26 2.27
N LEU A 162 -4.99 -4.62 3.30
CA LEU A 162 -4.59 -5.61 4.31
C LEU A 162 -5.28 -6.94 4.00
N PHE A 163 -4.53 -8.03 4.07
CA PHE A 163 -4.96 -9.37 3.69
C PHE A 163 -5.25 -10.26 4.90
N VAL A 164 -4.58 -10.03 6.03
CA VAL A 164 -4.61 -10.91 7.22
C VAL A 164 -5.68 -10.47 8.24
N THR A 165 -6.53 -9.50 7.88
CA THR A 165 -7.54 -8.91 8.80
C THR A 165 -8.59 -9.91 9.31
N GLY A 166 -8.85 -10.98 8.57
CA GLY A 166 -9.81 -12.04 8.95
C GLY A 166 -9.39 -12.89 10.15
N LEU A 167 -8.11 -12.86 10.55
CA LEU A 167 -7.58 -13.60 11.71
C LEU A 167 -7.49 -12.74 12.99
N GLY A 168 -8.13 -11.57 13.00
CA GLY A 168 -8.13 -10.64 14.14
C GLY A 168 -6.94 -9.68 14.18
N PHE A 169 -6.05 -9.72 13.19
CA PHE A 169 -4.93 -8.78 13.04
C PHE A 169 -5.30 -7.69 12.03
N ASN A 170 -5.77 -6.54 12.51
CA ASN A 170 -6.04 -5.37 11.66
C ASN A 170 -5.19 -4.18 12.11
N ILE A 171 -4.19 -3.84 11.30
CA ILE A 171 -3.31 -2.68 11.47
C ILE A 171 -3.77 -1.45 10.66
N GLY A 172 -4.98 -1.52 10.11
CA GLY A 172 -5.66 -0.44 9.42
C GLY A 172 -6.29 0.55 10.40
N CYS A 173 -6.93 1.57 9.85
CA CYS A 173 -7.68 2.55 10.63
C CYS A 173 -9.17 2.19 10.58
N GLY A 174 -9.78 1.99 11.75
CA GLY A 174 -11.21 1.67 11.88
C GLY A 174 -11.56 0.26 11.42
N SER A 175 -12.78 0.09 10.89
CA SER A 175 -13.28 -1.19 10.38
C SER A 175 -12.83 -1.51 8.95
N THR A 176 -11.96 -0.69 8.35
CA THR A 176 -11.52 -0.85 6.97
C THR A 176 -10.37 -1.85 6.91
N SER A 177 -10.39 -2.78 5.94
CA SER A 177 -9.24 -3.66 5.62
C SER A 177 -8.16 -2.93 4.81
N LYS A 178 -7.95 -1.64 5.07
CA LYS A 178 -6.95 -0.81 4.38
C LYS A 178 -6.19 0.04 5.38
N ARG A 179 -4.91 0.27 5.09
CA ARG A 179 -4.03 1.17 5.83
C ARG A 179 -3.61 2.32 4.94
N LEU A 180 -3.79 3.55 5.40
CA LEU A 180 -3.31 4.73 4.68
C LEU A 180 -1.79 4.84 4.86
N LEU A 181 -1.05 4.79 3.77
CA LEU A 181 0.36 5.12 3.71
C LEU A 181 0.48 6.57 3.27
N VAL A 182 1.35 7.32 3.94
CA VAL A 182 1.61 8.74 3.66
C VAL A 182 3.10 8.93 3.55
N ALA A 183 3.53 9.56 2.47
CA ALA A 183 4.90 10.01 2.26
C ALA A 183 4.89 11.51 1.99
N THR A 184 5.88 12.25 2.49
CA THR A 184 5.89 13.72 2.43
C THR A 184 7.29 14.25 2.20
N ALA A 185 7.44 15.08 1.17
CA ALA A 185 8.65 15.83 0.90
C ALA A 185 8.34 17.34 0.95
N ALA A 186 9.08 18.08 1.76
CA ALA A 186 8.98 19.53 1.85
C ALA A 186 10.31 20.16 1.46
N PHE A 187 10.27 21.15 0.57
CA PHE A 187 11.47 21.76 0.00
C PHE A 187 11.19 23.17 -0.50
N LYS A 188 12.24 23.89 -0.90
CA LYS A 188 12.14 25.18 -1.58
C LYS A 188 12.52 24.98 -3.05
N ASN A 189 11.69 25.48 -3.97
CA ASN A 189 11.99 25.40 -5.40
C ASN A 189 13.28 26.14 -5.73
N GLU A 190 14.06 25.54 -6.63
CA GLU A 190 15.26 26.15 -7.19
C GLU A 190 14.91 27.39 -8.03
N PRO A 191 15.86 28.31 -8.24
CA PRO A 191 15.74 29.30 -9.30
C PRO A 191 15.90 28.61 -10.67
N TYR A 192 14.88 28.73 -11.53
CA TYR A 192 14.82 28.12 -12.87
C TYR A 192 14.30 29.10 -13.91
#